data_AF-A0A293N213-F1
#
_entry.id   AF-A0A293N213-F1
#
_cell.length_a   1.000
_cell.length_b   1.000
_cell.length_c   1.000
_cell.angle_alpha   90.00
_cell.angle_beta   90.00
_cell.angle_gamma   90.00
#
_symmetry.space_group_name_H-M   'P 1'
#
loop_
_entity.id
_entity.type
_entity.pdbx_description
1 polymer ?
#
loop_
_entity_poly.entity_id
_entity_poly.type
_entity_poly.pdbx_seq_one_letter_code
_entity_poly.pdbx_strand_id
1 'polypeptide(L)'
;MKQNMEEETSIQWEDVRRQMHQAIDERNHVQVQQCLETVTNLNLWLHPITEESALHRAVENNAFHIYALLHANNCQFKDYKERECIDEGNLNDVQRSELRRQQEFVRRPKDAHLSHIKNAIRVQSDECKEKIANMIDSLDSVELLSVIQKVVAVSPDLKVIMDSDEEDIQTLVGCQTGGKLFGLTRFHEEKIFVGGKRRGTTEKASESEVRGTLLHEMCHLALHLVYNNDGKPYCSPDTERRRSYLQIIEEMENNSEKLDHIIRLAVEAKRKIEEELVVRVPHIIATHFNSEEGISILQGQAPKLFLFFKDKVIPDMKKYVEDASPGMDAKKIREENVRLGKAKRT
;
A
#
# COMPACT_ATOMS: atom_id res chain seq x y z
N MET A 1 -33.13 22.44 -7.76
CA MET A 1 -33.77 21.11 -7.91
C MET A 1 -34.43 20.90 -9.28
N LYS A 2 -35.26 21.80 -9.85
CA LYS A 2 -35.92 21.54 -11.15
C LYS A 2 -34.97 21.34 -12.35
N GLN A 3 -33.92 22.17 -12.49
CA GLN A 3 -32.93 22.02 -13.58
C GLN A 3 -32.16 20.70 -13.53
N ASN A 4 -31.89 20.15 -12.34
CA ASN A 4 -31.15 18.89 -12.21
C ASN A 4 -32.00 17.71 -12.71
N MET A 5 -33.31 17.70 -12.44
CA MET A 5 -34.19 16.58 -12.83
C MET A 5 -34.39 16.43 -14.34
N GLU A 6 -34.35 17.53 -15.09
CA GLU A 6 -34.41 17.50 -16.56
C GLU A 6 -33.17 16.80 -17.14
N GLU A 7 -32.00 17.04 -16.56
CA GLU A 7 -30.76 16.36 -16.97
C GLU A 7 -30.75 14.88 -16.55
N GLU A 8 -31.24 14.55 -15.35
CA GLU A 8 -31.31 13.17 -14.81
C GLU A 8 -32.23 12.25 -15.61
N THR A 9 -33.19 12.81 -16.34
CA THR A 9 -34.14 12.07 -17.19
C THR A 9 -33.89 12.27 -18.68
N SER A 10 -32.87 13.04 -19.06
CA SER A 10 -32.55 13.34 -20.44
C SER A 10 -32.20 12.08 -21.24
N ILE A 11 -32.69 12.03 -22.48
CA ILE A 11 -32.38 10.99 -23.48
C ILE A 11 -30.89 11.02 -23.82
N GLN A 12 -30.26 12.20 -23.76
CA GLN A 12 -28.82 12.37 -24.07
C GLN A 12 -27.93 11.48 -23.20
N TRP A 13 -28.30 11.26 -21.93
CA TRP A 13 -27.51 10.50 -20.97
C TRP A 13 -28.06 9.11 -20.71
N GLU A 14 -29.09 8.68 -21.45
CA GLU A 14 -29.78 7.41 -21.19
C GLU A 14 -28.82 6.21 -21.26
N ASP A 15 -27.99 6.14 -22.30
CA ASP A 15 -27.04 5.04 -22.49
C ASP A 15 -25.97 5.00 -21.38
N VAL A 16 -25.44 6.16 -20.98
CA VAL A 16 -24.43 6.24 -19.92
C VAL A 16 -25.05 5.89 -18.55
N ARG A 17 -26.28 6.33 -18.28
CA ARG A 17 -27.02 5.93 -17.07
C ARG A 17 -27.29 4.42 -17.08
N ARG A 18 -27.64 3.84 -18.23
CA ARG A 18 -27.83 2.38 -18.35
C ARG A 18 -26.54 1.61 -18.06
N GLN A 19 -25.39 2.09 -18.58
CA GLN A 19 -24.08 1.52 -18.29
C GLN A 19 -23.68 1.64 -16.81
N MET A 20 -23.95 2.78 -16.18
CA MET A 20 -23.71 2.99 -14.74
C MET A 20 -24.43 1.93 -13.90
N HIS A 21 -25.74 1.74 -14.15
CA HIS A 21 -26.55 0.77 -13.40
C HIS A 21 -26.16 -0.68 -13.68
N GLN A 22 -25.83 -1.01 -14.92
CA GLN A 22 -25.30 -2.33 -15.26
C GLN A 22 -23.96 -2.58 -14.54
N ALA A 23 -23.07 -1.58 -14.49
CA ALA A 23 -21.79 -1.70 -13.80
C ALA A 23 -21.96 -1.87 -12.29
N ILE A 24 -22.99 -1.26 -11.68
CA ILE A 24 -23.36 -1.49 -10.27
C ILE A 24 -23.77 -2.95 -10.05
N ASP A 25 -24.64 -3.48 -10.91
CA ASP A 25 -25.10 -4.87 -10.83
C ASP A 25 -23.94 -5.87 -10.99
N GLU A 26 -23.01 -5.58 -11.91
CA GLU A 26 -21.82 -6.38 -12.19
C GLU A 26 -20.67 -6.15 -11.18
N ARG A 27 -20.84 -5.21 -10.24
CA ARG A 27 -19.80 -4.78 -9.29
C ARG A 27 -18.51 -4.31 -9.97
N ASN A 28 -18.64 -3.67 -11.13
CA ASN A 28 -17.53 -3.18 -11.93
C ASN A 28 -17.18 -1.73 -11.55
N HIS A 29 -16.29 -1.57 -10.57
CA HIS A 29 -15.82 -0.27 -10.08
C HIS A 29 -15.21 0.61 -11.19
N VAL A 30 -14.44 0.02 -12.10
CA VAL A 30 -13.75 0.77 -13.18
C VAL A 30 -14.77 1.42 -14.11
N GLN A 31 -15.79 0.66 -14.51
CA GLN A 31 -16.84 1.17 -15.39
C GLN A 31 -17.69 2.24 -14.70
N VAL A 32 -18.03 2.08 -13.42
CA VAL A 32 -18.72 3.12 -12.63
C VAL A 32 -17.91 4.41 -12.62
N GLN A 33 -16.59 4.33 -12.39
CA GLN A 33 -15.71 5.49 -12.39
C GLN A 33 -15.66 6.17 -13.76
N GLN A 34 -15.56 5.41 -14.84
CA GLN A 34 -15.61 5.96 -16.21
C GLN A 34 -16.92 6.69 -16.50
N CYS A 35 -18.06 6.17 -16.02
CA CYS A 35 -19.34 6.86 -16.14
C CYS A 35 -19.32 8.21 -15.40
N LEU A 36 -18.85 8.24 -14.15
CA LEU A 36 -18.73 9.48 -13.34
C LEU A 36 -17.81 10.52 -14.00
N GLU A 37 -16.74 10.08 -14.66
CA GLU A 37 -15.82 10.97 -15.40
C GLU A 37 -16.43 11.47 -16.72
N THR A 38 -17.32 10.70 -17.34
CA THR A 38 -17.97 11.06 -18.62
C THR A 38 -19.05 12.13 -18.41
N VAL A 39 -19.83 12.05 -17.33
CA VAL A 39 -20.95 12.96 -17.07
C VAL A 39 -20.88 13.46 -15.63
N THR A 40 -20.44 14.70 -15.43
CA THR A 40 -20.13 15.25 -14.09
C THR A 40 -21.28 16.03 -13.45
N ASN A 41 -22.35 16.30 -14.20
CA ASN A 41 -23.49 17.11 -13.76
C ASN A 41 -24.66 16.27 -13.20
N LEU A 42 -24.63 14.95 -13.34
CA LEU A 42 -25.62 14.06 -12.74
C LEU A 42 -25.28 13.77 -11.27
N ASN A 43 -26.24 13.97 -10.38
CA ASN A 43 -26.11 13.73 -8.95
C ASN A 43 -26.92 12.50 -8.51
N LEU A 44 -28.08 12.23 -9.10
CA LEU A 44 -28.93 11.09 -8.73
C LEU A 44 -28.56 9.83 -9.52
N TRP A 45 -28.15 10.02 -10.78
CA TRP A 45 -27.90 8.94 -11.73
C TRP A 45 -29.10 8.01 -11.81
N LEU A 46 -30.26 8.54 -12.21
CA LEU A 46 -31.50 7.77 -12.21
C LEU A 46 -31.46 6.63 -13.24
N HIS A 47 -31.89 5.43 -12.86
CA HIS A 47 -32.04 4.32 -13.78
C HIS A 47 -33.09 4.68 -14.87
N PRO A 48 -32.82 4.51 -16.17
CA PRO A 48 -33.75 4.92 -17.24
C PRO A 48 -35.15 4.32 -17.17
N ILE A 49 -35.27 3.11 -16.60
CA ILE A 49 -36.53 2.38 -16.45
C ILE A 49 -37.12 2.46 -15.04
N THR A 50 -36.37 2.06 -14.00
CA THR A 50 -36.88 2.00 -12.62
C THR A 50 -36.88 3.34 -11.91
N GLU A 51 -36.18 4.34 -12.46
CA GLU A 51 -35.98 5.66 -11.85
C GLU A 51 -35.36 5.61 -10.45
N GLU A 52 -34.70 4.51 -10.07
CA GLU A 52 -33.95 4.40 -8.83
C GLU A 52 -32.61 5.13 -8.95
N SER A 53 -32.15 5.76 -7.87
CA SER A 53 -30.80 6.34 -7.85
C SER A 53 -29.71 5.26 -7.89
N ALA A 54 -28.56 5.59 -8.46
CA ALA A 54 -27.39 4.71 -8.44
C ALA A 54 -26.95 4.34 -7.02
N LEU A 55 -27.06 5.28 -6.08
CA LEU A 55 -26.74 5.04 -4.66
C LEU A 55 -27.67 4.00 -4.03
N HIS A 56 -28.97 4.11 -4.27
CA HIS A 56 -29.95 3.14 -3.77
C HIS A 56 -29.65 1.74 -4.30
N ARG A 57 -29.46 1.61 -5.62
CA ARG A 57 -29.15 0.34 -6.27
C ARG A 57 -27.85 -0.29 -5.76
N ALA A 58 -26.83 0.53 -5.49
CA ALA A 58 -25.57 0.03 -4.92
C ALA A 58 -25.74 -0.57 -3.50
N VAL A 59 -26.64 -0.02 -2.68
CA VAL A 59 -26.93 -0.56 -1.35
C VAL A 59 -27.71 -1.87 -1.44
N GLU A 60 -28.79 -1.90 -2.25
CA GLU A 60 -29.62 -3.11 -2.44
C GLU A 60 -28.79 -4.30 -2.95
N ASN A 61 -27.81 -4.05 -3.83
CA ASN A 61 -26.92 -5.07 -4.37
C ASN A 61 -25.73 -5.43 -3.47
N ASN A 62 -25.63 -4.85 -2.27
CA ASN A 62 -24.46 -4.97 -1.38
C ASN A 62 -23.13 -4.56 -2.05
N ALA A 63 -23.18 -3.65 -3.02
CA ALA A 63 -22.02 -3.13 -3.75
C ALA A 63 -21.41 -1.94 -2.98
N PHE A 64 -21.04 -2.14 -1.72
CA PHE A 64 -20.67 -1.06 -0.79
C PHE A 64 -19.43 -0.26 -1.19
N HIS A 65 -18.48 -0.87 -1.91
CA HIS A 65 -17.33 -0.18 -2.48
C HIS A 65 -17.74 0.81 -3.58
N ILE A 66 -18.70 0.43 -4.45
CA ILE A 66 -19.29 1.32 -5.45
C ILE A 66 -20.16 2.39 -4.79
N TYR A 67 -20.92 2.04 -3.76
CA TYR A 67 -21.66 3.03 -2.96
C TYR A 67 -20.72 4.12 -2.42
N ALA A 68 -19.57 3.74 -1.87
CA ALA A 68 -18.61 4.70 -1.34
C ALA A 68 -18.00 5.59 -2.44
N LEU A 69 -17.72 5.03 -3.62
CA LEU A 69 -17.28 5.78 -4.80
C LEU A 69 -18.33 6.81 -5.23
N LEU A 70 -19.59 6.40 -5.36
CA LEU A 70 -20.70 7.28 -5.73
C LEU A 70 -20.89 8.39 -4.69
N HIS A 71 -20.88 8.04 -3.41
CA HIS A 71 -21.01 9.00 -2.31
C HIS A 71 -19.87 10.03 -2.30
N ALA A 72 -18.63 9.63 -2.61
CA ALA A 72 -17.50 10.56 -2.70
C ALA A 72 -17.56 11.50 -3.90
N ASN A 73 -18.26 11.12 -4.97
CA ASN A 73 -18.53 11.97 -6.13
C ASN A 73 -19.82 12.79 -5.97
N ASN A 74 -20.28 12.99 -4.73
CA ASN A 74 -21.48 13.76 -4.39
C ASN A 74 -22.78 13.24 -5.01
N CYS A 75 -22.84 11.96 -5.38
CA CYS A 75 -24.10 11.37 -5.77
C CYS A 75 -25.10 11.39 -4.59
N GLN A 76 -26.39 11.40 -4.90
CA GLN A 76 -27.47 11.49 -3.90
C GLN A 76 -28.55 10.44 -4.14
N PHE A 77 -29.25 10.08 -3.07
CA PHE A 77 -30.51 9.35 -3.17
C PHE A 77 -31.57 10.22 -3.85
N LYS A 78 -32.50 9.61 -4.59
CA LYS A 78 -33.59 10.35 -5.24
C LYS A 78 -34.49 11.04 -4.22
N ASP A 79 -34.80 10.34 -3.14
CA ASP A 79 -35.71 10.79 -2.10
C ASP A 79 -35.38 10.19 -0.72
N TYR A 80 -36.17 10.56 0.28
CA TYR A 80 -36.00 10.06 1.65
C TYR A 80 -36.26 8.56 1.77
N LYS A 81 -37.17 7.99 0.98
CA LYS A 81 -37.49 6.55 1.05
C LYS A 81 -36.31 5.71 0.61
N GLU A 82 -35.64 6.12 -0.47
CA GLU A 82 -34.42 5.44 -0.90
C GLU A 82 -33.31 5.54 0.14
N ARG A 83 -33.24 6.64 0.89
CA ARG A 83 -32.25 6.83 1.97
C ARG A 83 -32.51 5.93 3.18
N GLU A 84 -33.75 5.55 3.44
CA GLU A 84 -34.06 4.63 4.55
C GLU A 84 -33.35 3.28 4.41
N CYS A 85 -32.87 2.88 3.21
CA CYS A 85 -32.12 1.64 3.03
C CYS A 85 -30.80 1.58 3.81
N ILE A 86 -30.26 2.74 4.24
CA ILE A 86 -29.06 2.84 5.08
C ILE A 86 -29.34 3.21 6.54
N ASP A 87 -30.60 3.50 6.88
CA ASP A 87 -31.02 3.88 8.24
C ASP A 87 -31.08 2.66 9.18
N GLU A 88 -31.18 2.92 10.49
CA GLU A 88 -31.11 1.93 11.56
C GLU A 88 -32.27 0.92 11.51
N GLY A 89 -32.10 -0.17 10.75
CA GLY A 89 -33.05 -1.28 10.70
C GLY A 89 -32.95 -2.16 9.45
N ASN A 90 -32.50 -1.60 8.32
CA ASN A 90 -32.47 -2.31 7.03
C ASN A 90 -31.16 -3.05 6.74
N LEU A 91 -30.04 -2.55 7.27
CA LEU A 91 -28.74 -3.21 7.17
C LEU A 91 -28.42 -3.98 8.45
N ASN A 92 -27.94 -5.22 8.30
CA ASN A 92 -27.40 -5.98 9.42
C ASN A 92 -26.04 -5.41 9.87
N ASP A 93 -25.54 -5.86 11.02
CA ASP A 93 -24.32 -5.29 11.63
C ASP A 93 -23.07 -5.51 10.77
N VAL A 94 -23.02 -6.60 9.99
CA VAL A 94 -21.92 -6.88 9.06
C VAL A 94 -21.96 -5.91 7.88
N GLN A 95 -23.13 -5.73 7.27
CA GLN A 95 -23.34 -4.78 6.18
C GLN A 95 -23.07 -3.33 6.62
N ARG A 96 -23.48 -2.93 7.82
CA ARG A 96 -23.17 -1.59 8.36
C ARG A 96 -21.69 -1.38 8.62
N SER A 97 -20.99 -2.41 9.07
CA SER A 97 -19.55 -2.34 9.28
C SER A 97 -18.81 -2.25 7.94
N GLU A 98 -19.24 -3.02 6.94
CA GLU A 98 -18.74 -2.96 5.56
C GLU A 98 -18.97 -1.60 4.91
N LEU A 99 -20.20 -1.06 4.99
CA LEU A 99 -20.55 0.25 4.46
C LEU A 99 -19.68 1.36 5.06
N ARG A 100 -19.54 1.38 6.39
CA ARG A 100 -18.68 2.35 7.10
C ARG A 100 -17.23 2.22 6.65
N ARG A 101 -16.74 0.98 6.53
CA ARG A 101 -15.38 0.69 6.06
C ARG A 101 -15.12 1.29 4.67
N GLN A 102 -16.01 1.03 3.71
CA GLN A 102 -15.86 1.51 2.33
C GLN A 102 -15.94 3.05 2.26
N GLN A 103 -16.84 3.68 3.01
CA GLN A 103 -16.91 5.14 3.10
C GLN A 103 -15.61 5.76 3.64
N GLU A 104 -14.96 5.13 4.61
CA GLU A 104 -13.66 5.59 5.12
C GLU A 104 -12.54 5.42 4.11
N PHE A 105 -12.55 4.35 3.30
CA PHE A 105 -11.56 4.16 2.24
C PHE A 105 -11.63 5.24 1.16
N VAL A 106 -12.83 5.56 0.68
CA VAL A 106 -12.97 6.54 -0.41
C VAL A 106 -12.79 7.98 0.09
N ARG A 107 -13.07 8.24 1.38
CA ARG A 107 -12.79 9.55 2.00
C ARG A 107 -11.32 9.81 2.27
N ARG A 108 -10.44 8.81 2.17
CA ARG A 108 -9.01 9.04 2.33
C ARG A 108 -8.50 9.89 1.18
N PRO A 109 -7.81 11.00 1.46
CA PRO A 109 -7.01 11.67 0.45
C PRO A 109 -6.12 10.64 -0.26
N LYS A 110 -5.93 10.78 -1.58
CA LYS A 110 -5.05 9.90 -2.36
C LYS A 110 -3.64 9.76 -1.73
N ASP A 111 -3.25 10.75 -0.93
CA ASP A 111 -1.94 10.87 -0.27
C ASP A 111 -2.00 10.58 1.24
N ALA A 112 -3.07 9.94 1.73
CA ALA A 112 -3.23 9.62 3.14
C ALA A 112 -2.12 8.69 3.65
N HIS A 113 -1.62 7.78 2.80
CA HIS A 113 -0.49 6.92 3.13
C HIS A 113 0.79 7.73 3.37
N LEU A 114 1.05 8.74 2.53
CA LEU A 114 2.20 9.64 2.68
C LEU A 114 2.12 10.41 3.99
N SER A 115 0.94 10.94 4.31
CA SER A 115 0.73 11.66 5.58
C SER A 115 0.96 10.76 6.80
N HIS A 116 0.47 9.51 6.75
CA HIS A 116 0.69 8.54 7.82
C HIS A 116 2.18 8.23 8.01
N ILE A 117 2.90 7.92 6.93
CA ILE A 117 4.34 7.65 6.98
C ILE A 117 5.11 8.88 7.49
N LYS A 118 4.83 10.08 6.97
CA LYS A 118 5.49 11.32 7.42
C LYS A 118 5.28 11.59 8.90
N ASN A 119 4.07 11.33 9.41
CA ASN A 119 3.77 11.48 10.83
C ASN A 119 4.43 10.40 11.71
N ALA A 120 4.75 9.24 11.14
CA ALA A 120 5.49 8.17 11.79
C ALA A 120 7.01 8.43 11.89
N ILE A 121 7.54 9.39 11.12
CA ILE A 121 8.97 9.75 11.15
C ILE A 121 9.32 10.43 12.49
N ARG A 122 10.42 9.98 13.08
CA ARG A 122 11.04 10.50 14.30
C ARG A 122 12.51 10.75 14.01
N VAL A 123 12.89 12.04 14.02
CA VAL A 123 14.24 12.54 13.74
C VAL A 123 14.62 13.60 14.77
N GLN A 124 15.91 13.86 14.92
CA GLN A 124 16.43 14.86 15.87
C GLN A 124 16.33 16.30 15.36
N SER A 125 16.25 16.51 14.04
CA SER A 125 16.28 17.83 13.38
C SER A 125 15.13 18.01 12.40
N ASP A 126 14.51 19.20 12.42
CA ASP A 126 13.44 19.58 11.47
C ASP A 126 13.92 19.62 10.02
N GLU A 127 15.16 20.03 9.77
CA GLU A 127 15.76 20.02 8.42
C GLU A 127 15.86 18.59 7.88
N CYS A 128 16.27 17.64 8.73
CA CYS A 128 16.32 16.23 8.36
C CYS A 128 14.91 15.68 8.08
N LYS A 129 13.93 16.09 8.89
CA LYS A 129 12.52 15.71 8.74
C LYS A 129 11.97 16.11 7.37
N GLU A 130 12.25 17.34 6.94
CA GLU A 130 11.81 17.87 5.66
C GLU A 130 12.47 17.12 4.49
N LYS A 131 13.77 16.85 4.57
CA LYS A 131 14.48 16.05 3.55
C LYS A 131 13.87 14.66 3.39
N ILE A 132 13.58 13.96 4.48
CA ILE A 132 12.98 12.63 4.42
C ILE A 132 11.53 12.72 3.93
N ALA A 133 10.77 13.73 4.34
CA ALA A 133 9.42 13.94 3.83
C ALA A 133 9.41 14.12 2.30
N ASN A 134 10.36 14.89 1.76
CA ASN A 134 10.55 15.06 0.32
C ASN A 134 10.97 13.75 -0.36
N MET A 135 11.80 12.91 0.29
CA MET A 135 12.13 11.58 -0.22
C MET A 135 10.86 10.71 -0.32
N ILE A 136 10.03 10.67 0.71
CA ILE A 136 8.75 9.92 0.72
C ILE A 136 7.85 10.37 -0.43
N ASP A 137 7.71 11.68 -0.65
CA ASP A 137 6.93 12.21 -1.78
C ASP A 137 7.51 11.80 -3.12
N SER A 138 8.82 11.92 -3.31
CA SER A 138 9.47 11.57 -4.58
C SER A 138 9.27 10.09 -4.93
N LEU A 139 9.36 9.20 -3.93
CA LEU A 139 9.20 7.77 -4.13
C LEU A 139 7.77 7.38 -4.55
N ASP A 140 6.76 8.20 -4.24
CA ASP A 140 5.37 7.89 -4.62
C ASP A 140 5.12 8.06 -6.13
N SER A 141 5.96 8.83 -6.82
CA SER A 141 5.85 9.01 -8.27
C SER A 141 6.16 7.74 -9.09
N VAL A 142 6.83 6.75 -8.49
CA VAL A 142 7.13 5.47 -9.14
C VAL A 142 6.17 4.41 -8.63
N GLU A 143 5.32 3.88 -9.52
CA GLU A 143 4.22 2.97 -9.16
C GLU A 143 4.67 1.79 -8.27
N LEU A 144 5.80 1.15 -8.61
CA LEU A 144 6.34 0.02 -7.84
C LEU A 144 6.68 0.41 -6.39
N LEU A 145 7.21 1.62 -6.18
CA LEU A 145 7.65 2.08 -4.86
C LEU A 145 6.45 2.63 -4.07
N SER A 146 5.50 3.30 -4.73
CA SER A 146 4.23 3.75 -4.15
C SER A 146 3.44 2.60 -3.51
N VAL A 147 3.37 1.44 -4.18
CA VAL A 147 2.68 0.26 -3.63
C VAL A 147 3.29 -0.19 -2.29
N ILE A 148 4.62 -0.18 -2.17
CA ILE A 148 5.31 -0.51 -0.91
C ILE A 148 4.91 0.47 0.19
N GLN A 149 4.91 1.77 -0.13
CA GLN A 149 4.50 2.80 0.83
C GLN A 149 3.05 2.61 1.29
N LYS A 150 2.14 2.28 0.38
CA LYS A 150 0.73 2.03 0.72
C LYS A 150 0.57 0.82 1.65
N VAL A 151 1.30 -0.27 1.42
CA VAL A 151 1.29 -1.43 2.32
C VAL A 151 1.80 -1.05 3.71
N VAL A 152 2.96 -0.38 3.77
CA VAL A 152 3.54 0.05 5.06
C VAL A 152 2.60 1.00 5.80
N ALA A 153 1.87 1.87 5.09
CA ALA A 153 0.93 2.79 5.71
C ALA A 153 -0.33 2.13 6.31
N VAL A 154 -0.57 0.84 6.04
CA VAL A 154 -1.63 0.07 6.73
C VAL A 154 -1.25 -0.19 8.18
N SER A 155 0.05 -0.24 8.52
CA SER A 155 0.52 -0.51 9.87
C SER A 155 0.16 0.65 10.83
N PRO A 156 -0.68 0.41 11.86
CA PRO A 156 -1.12 1.46 12.78
C PRO A 156 -0.01 1.95 13.70
N ASP A 157 0.93 1.08 14.06
CA ASP A 157 1.96 1.37 15.04
C ASP A 157 3.30 1.72 14.39
N LEU A 158 3.29 1.98 13.06
CA LEU A 158 4.45 2.36 12.27
C LEU A 158 5.26 3.47 12.96
N LYS A 159 6.56 3.24 13.11
CA LYS A 159 7.53 4.26 13.50
C LYS A 159 8.77 4.15 12.62
N VAL A 160 9.17 5.28 12.04
CA VAL A 160 10.43 5.38 11.28
C VAL A 160 11.37 6.25 12.09
N ILE A 161 12.39 5.64 12.68
CA ILE A 161 13.35 6.32 13.56
C ILE A 161 14.63 6.52 12.74
N MET A 162 15.01 7.77 12.53
CA MET A 162 16.23 8.10 11.78
C MET A 162 17.14 8.94 12.64
N ASP A 163 18.41 8.54 12.68
CA ASP A 163 19.46 9.27 13.38
C ASP A 163 20.50 9.73 12.37
N SER A 164 20.51 11.04 12.10
CA SER A 164 21.39 11.68 11.12
C SER A 164 22.85 11.76 11.57
N ASP A 165 23.12 11.58 12.87
CA ASP A 165 24.42 11.86 13.47
C ASP A 165 25.13 10.59 13.98
N GLU A 166 24.44 9.46 14.04
CA GLU A 166 25.01 8.16 14.44
C GLU A 166 25.34 7.22 13.25
N GLU A 167 26.45 6.48 13.40
CA GLU A 167 26.99 5.54 12.40
C GLU A 167 26.31 4.17 12.42
N ASP A 168 25.76 3.79 13.57
CA ASP A 168 25.26 2.46 13.83
C ASP A 168 23.95 2.55 14.60
N ILE A 169 22.87 2.05 14.00
CA ILE A 169 21.57 2.01 14.68
C ILE A 169 21.61 1.12 15.94
N GLN A 170 22.68 0.35 16.20
CA GLN A 170 22.86 -0.39 17.46
C GLN A 170 22.70 0.47 18.71
N THR A 171 23.15 1.73 18.68
CA THR A 171 22.94 2.67 19.80
C THR A 171 21.47 3.03 19.96
N LEU A 172 20.69 3.10 18.86
CA LEU A 172 19.25 3.32 18.86
C LEU A 172 18.44 2.09 19.29
N VAL A 173 18.90 0.89 18.92
CA VAL A 173 18.15 -0.35 19.11
C VAL A 173 18.53 -1.11 20.38
N GLY A 174 19.65 -0.74 21.01
CA GLY A 174 20.16 -1.34 22.26
C GLY A 174 20.58 -2.80 22.13
N CYS A 175 20.75 -3.31 20.91
CA CYS A 175 21.10 -4.70 20.63
C CYS A 175 22.45 -4.77 19.92
N GLN A 176 23.38 -5.57 20.47
CA GLN A 176 24.62 -5.92 19.79
C GLN A 176 24.31 -6.88 18.64
N THR A 177 24.11 -6.35 17.45
CA THR A 177 24.21 -7.12 16.22
C THR A 177 25.69 -7.25 15.88
N GLY A 178 26.18 -8.40 15.39
CA GLY A 178 27.62 -8.64 15.16
C GLY A 178 28.31 -7.77 14.09
N GLY A 179 27.80 -6.57 13.78
CA GLY A 179 28.37 -5.56 12.89
C GLY A 179 27.47 -4.31 12.78
N LYS A 180 28.02 -3.17 12.31
CA LYS A 180 27.29 -1.90 12.17
C LYS A 180 26.14 -2.01 11.14
N LEU A 181 24.93 -1.60 11.52
CA LEU A 181 23.73 -1.68 10.67
C LEU A 181 23.30 -0.28 10.23
N PHE A 182 23.17 -0.09 8.91
CA PHE A 182 22.71 1.16 8.31
C PHE A 182 21.18 1.25 8.25
N GLY A 183 20.49 0.11 8.24
CA GLY A 183 19.04 -0.03 8.33
C GLY A 183 18.66 -1.25 9.16
N LEU A 184 17.49 -1.21 9.80
CA LEU A 184 16.87 -2.37 10.45
C LEU A 184 15.35 -2.23 10.50
N THR A 185 14.67 -3.31 10.17
CA THR A 185 13.25 -3.48 10.41
C THR A 185 13.00 -4.42 11.59
N ARG A 186 12.19 -3.99 12.55
CA ARG A 186 11.63 -4.83 13.62
C ARG A 186 10.15 -5.07 13.36
N PHE A 187 9.85 -6.19 12.71
CA PHE A 187 8.51 -6.55 12.24
C PHE A 187 7.43 -6.44 13.31
N HIS A 188 7.60 -7.12 14.45
CA HIS A 188 6.60 -7.18 15.50
C HIS A 188 6.38 -5.86 16.24
N GLU A 189 7.36 -4.96 16.17
CA GLU A 189 7.24 -3.62 16.75
C GLU A 189 6.75 -2.59 15.72
N GLU A 190 6.63 -2.99 14.43
CA GLU A 190 6.36 -2.11 13.29
C GLU A 190 7.31 -0.90 13.23
N LYS A 191 8.58 -1.12 13.57
CA LYS A 191 9.62 -0.08 13.59
C LYS A 191 10.64 -0.26 12.50
N ILE A 192 10.99 0.84 11.85
CA ILE A 192 12.08 0.96 10.89
C ILE A 192 13.12 1.91 11.46
N PHE A 193 14.37 1.51 11.42
CA PHE A 193 15.52 2.29 11.85
C PHE A 193 16.42 2.55 10.64
N VAL A 194 16.89 3.79 10.47
CA VAL A 194 17.85 4.15 9.41
C VAL A 194 18.91 5.08 9.98
N GLY A 195 20.19 4.78 9.70
CA GLY A 195 21.33 5.58 10.12
C GLY A 195 21.69 6.72 9.14
N GLY A 196 22.51 7.65 9.60
CA GLY A 196 22.90 8.86 8.86
C GLY A 196 24.33 8.88 8.33
N LYS A 197 25.20 7.96 8.76
CA LYS A 197 26.58 7.83 8.25
C LYS A 197 26.79 6.55 7.47
N ARG A 198 27.62 6.63 6.44
CA ARG A 198 27.90 5.54 5.50
C ARG A 198 28.58 4.37 6.23
N ARG A 199 28.18 3.14 5.88
CA ARG A 199 28.64 1.92 6.55
C ARG A 199 30.17 1.83 6.58
N GLY A 200 30.75 1.87 7.78
CA GLY A 200 32.18 1.73 8.00
C GLY A 200 33.01 2.99 7.74
N THR A 201 32.38 4.16 7.61
CA THR A 201 33.08 5.45 7.45
C THR A 201 32.54 6.50 8.41
N THR A 202 33.29 7.60 8.59
CA THR A 202 32.85 8.79 9.32
C THR A 202 32.02 9.75 8.45
N GLU A 203 31.82 9.42 7.17
CA GLU A 203 31.14 10.28 6.20
C GLU A 203 29.62 10.17 6.33
N LYS A 204 28.91 11.28 6.14
CA LYS A 204 27.44 11.26 6.04
C LYS A 204 27.04 10.48 4.79
N ALA A 205 26.02 9.64 4.93
CA ALA A 205 25.45 8.95 3.79
C ALA A 205 24.82 9.97 2.82
N SER A 206 24.94 9.70 1.53
CA SER A 206 24.28 10.50 0.50
C SER A 206 22.76 10.36 0.60
N GLU A 207 22.02 11.35 0.09
CA GLU A 207 20.56 11.30 0.02
C GLU A 207 20.06 10.07 -0.75
N SER A 208 20.78 9.64 -1.79
CA SER A 208 20.49 8.41 -2.53
C SER A 208 20.65 7.15 -1.69
N GLU A 209 21.68 7.06 -0.86
CA GLU A 209 21.91 5.90 0.03
C GLU A 209 20.85 5.83 1.12
N VAL A 210 20.50 6.97 1.73
CA VAL A 210 19.43 7.06 2.74
C VAL A 210 18.09 6.68 2.12
N ARG A 211 17.76 7.22 0.94
CA ARG A 211 16.51 6.90 0.22
C ARG A 211 16.42 5.43 -0.17
N GLY A 212 17.50 4.86 -0.70
CA GLY A 212 17.60 3.44 -1.04
C GLY A 212 17.39 2.53 0.17
N THR A 213 18.03 2.87 1.29
CA THR A 213 17.95 2.10 2.54
C THR A 213 16.58 2.22 3.20
N LEU A 214 16.00 3.42 3.23
CA LEU A 214 14.65 3.62 3.76
C LEU A 214 13.65 2.72 3.02
N LEU A 215 13.70 2.70 1.69
CA LEU A 215 12.78 1.87 0.91
C LEU A 215 13.07 0.37 1.06
N HIS A 216 14.34 -0.01 1.20
CA HIS A 216 14.75 -1.39 1.51
C HIS A 216 14.09 -1.91 2.81
N GLU A 217 14.15 -1.12 3.88
CA GLU A 217 13.54 -1.48 5.17
C GLU A 217 11.99 -1.42 5.11
N MET A 218 11.42 -0.42 4.43
CA MET A 218 9.98 -0.39 4.17
C MET A 218 9.51 -1.64 3.42
N CYS A 219 10.28 -2.13 2.46
CA CYS A 219 9.96 -3.34 1.73
C CYS A 219 10.01 -4.59 2.63
N HIS A 220 10.98 -4.70 3.53
CA HIS A 220 11.00 -5.75 4.54
C HIS A 220 9.72 -5.76 5.37
N LEU A 221 9.29 -4.61 5.89
CA LEU A 221 8.04 -4.50 6.65
C LEU A 221 6.82 -4.87 5.79
N ALA A 222 6.76 -4.38 4.55
CA ALA A 222 5.68 -4.69 3.63
C ALA A 222 5.55 -6.20 3.36
N LEU A 223 6.67 -6.88 3.11
CA LEU A 223 6.70 -8.33 2.90
C LEU A 223 6.22 -9.10 4.14
N HIS A 224 6.61 -8.64 5.34
CA HIS A 224 6.09 -9.21 6.58
C HIS A 224 4.57 -9.02 6.72
N LEU A 225 4.05 -7.83 6.44
CA LEU A 225 2.62 -7.55 6.52
C LEU A 225 1.80 -8.40 5.54
N VAL A 226 2.29 -8.55 4.30
CA VAL A 226 1.60 -9.30 3.25
C VAL A 226 1.66 -10.81 3.45
N TYR A 227 2.83 -11.34 3.79
CA TYR A 227 3.06 -12.79 3.79
C TYR A 227 3.14 -13.43 5.17
N ASN A 228 3.30 -12.62 6.22
CA ASN A 228 3.55 -13.06 7.60
C ASN A 228 4.64 -14.16 7.66
N ASN A 229 5.75 -13.91 6.96
CA ASN A 229 6.82 -14.89 6.76
C ASN A 229 8.21 -14.24 6.88
N ASP A 230 8.39 -13.43 7.93
CA ASP A 230 9.67 -12.80 8.31
C ASP A 230 10.39 -12.05 7.17
N GLY A 231 9.63 -11.44 6.26
CA GLY A 231 10.20 -10.67 5.13
C GLY A 231 10.50 -11.49 3.87
N LYS A 232 10.17 -12.79 3.84
CA LYS A 232 10.28 -13.61 2.62
C LYS A 232 9.14 -13.30 1.64
N PRO A 233 9.39 -13.34 0.32
CA PRO A 233 8.42 -12.88 -0.69
C PRO A 233 7.40 -13.93 -1.12
N TYR A 234 6.91 -14.71 -0.15
CA TYR A 234 5.92 -15.76 -0.37
C TYR A 234 5.31 -16.20 0.97
N CYS A 235 4.08 -16.69 0.95
CA CYS A 235 3.46 -17.32 2.13
C CYS A 235 4.15 -18.65 2.44
N SER A 236 4.33 -18.98 3.73
CA SER A 236 4.94 -20.25 4.17
C SER A 236 4.39 -21.53 3.47
N PRO A 237 3.07 -21.66 3.19
CA PRO A 237 2.53 -22.82 2.48
C PRO A 237 2.82 -22.85 0.96
N ASP A 238 3.22 -21.73 0.35
CA ASP A 238 3.44 -21.62 -1.10
C ASP A 238 4.80 -22.20 -1.51
N THR A 239 4.87 -23.53 -1.55
CA THR A 239 6.09 -24.27 -1.87
C THR A 239 6.56 -24.08 -3.32
N GLU A 240 5.63 -23.82 -4.25
CA GLU A 240 5.96 -23.62 -5.65
C GLU A 240 6.66 -22.28 -5.87
N ARG A 241 6.10 -21.20 -5.32
CA ARG A 241 6.71 -19.87 -5.39
C ARG A 241 8.04 -19.83 -4.67
N ARG A 242 8.12 -20.47 -3.49
CA ARG A 242 9.40 -20.63 -2.78
C ARG A 242 10.46 -21.30 -3.67
N ARG A 243 10.11 -22.42 -4.34
CA ARG A 243 11.04 -23.11 -5.24
C ARG A 243 11.49 -22.22 -6.41
N SER A 244 10.57 -21.51 -7.03
CA SER A 244 10.89 -20.56 -8.11
C SER A 244 11.83 -19.44 -7.63
N TYR A 245 11.61 -18.93 -6.42
CA TYR A 245 12.46 -17.90 -5.84
C TYR A 245 13.86 -18.41 -5.46
N LEU A 246 13.96 -19.63 -4.92
CA LEU A 246 15.25 -20.27 -4.62
C LEU A 246 16.12 -20.48 -5.87
N GLN A 247 15.51 -20.77 -7.03
CA GLN A 247 16.24 -20.84 -8.30
C GLN A 247 16.82 -19.48 -8.71
N ILE A 248 16.12 -18.38 -8.43
CA ILE A 248 16.64 -17.03 -8.67
C ILE A 248 17.83 -16.76 -7.75
N ILE A 249 17.74 -17.14 -6.47
CA ILE A 249 18.84 -17.01 -5.52
C ILE A 249 20.08 -17.75 -6.01
N GLU A 250 19.96 -19.02 -6.40
CA GLU A 250 21.06 -19.83 -6.90
C GLU A 250 21.73 -19.19 -8.13
N GLU A 251 20.94 -18.63 -9.05
CA GLU A 251 21.47 -17.91 -10.22
C GLU A 251 22.26 -16.65 -9.82
N MET A 252 21.78 -15.90 -8.82
CA MET A 252 22.46 -14.70 -8.33
C MET A 252 23.76 -15.04 -7.58
N GLU A 253 23.76 -16.09 -6.77
CA GLU A 253 24.97 -16.56 -6.08
C GLU A 253 26.07 -16.95 -7.08
N ASN A 254 25.70 -17.72 -8.12
CA ASN A 254 26.61 -18.18 -9.17
C ASN A 254 27.19 -17.04 -10.02
N ASN A 255 26.53 -15.88 -10.06
CA ASN A 255 26.96 -14.71 -10.85
C ASN A 255 27.38 -13.51 -9.99
N SER A 256 27.61 -13.71 -8.69
CA SER A 256 27.76 -12.63 -7.71
C SER A 256 28.84 -11.59 -8.01
N GLU A 257 29.92 -11.95 -8.72
CA GLU A 257 30.99 -11.02 -9.12
C GLU A 257 30.56 -9.97 -10.15
N LYS A 258 29.53 -10.28 -10.95
CA LYS A 258 29.01 -9.39 -12.02
C LYS A 258 27.84 -8.53 -11.55
N LEU A 259 27.36 -8.75 -10.33
CA LEU A 259 26.23 -8.04 -9.78
C LEU A 259 26.65 -6.68 -9.23
N ASP A 260 25.75 -5.72 -9.36
CA ASP A 260 25.85 -4.44 -8.68
C ASP A 260 26.01 -4.67 -7.19
N HIS A 261 26.80 -3.79 -6.56
CA HIS A 261 27.15 -3.90 -5.16
C HIS A 261 25.92 -4.00 -4.24
N ILE A 262 24.80 -3.33 -4.56
CA ILE A 262 23.57 -3.39 -3.76
C ILE A 262 22.95 -4.79 -3.78
N ILE A 263 22.95 -5.48 -4.93
CA ILE A 263 22.46 -6.86 -5.04
C ILE A 263 23.42 -7.81 -4.34
N ARG A 264 24.73 -7.62 -4.55
CA ARG A 264 25.77 -8.46 -3.97
C ARG A 264 25.73 -8.48 -2.44
N LEU A 265 25.33 -7.38 -1.79
CA LEU A 265 25.13 -7.32 -0.34
C LEU A 265 24.14 -8.39 0.17
N ALA A 266 23.11 -8.75 -0.61
CA ALA A 266 22.19 -9.82 -0.22
C ALA A 266 22.86 -11.20 -0.28
N VAL A 267 23.72 -11.43 -1.28
CA VAL A 267 24.49 -12.68 -1.40
C VAL A 267 25.48 -12.82 -0.23
N GLU A 268 26.14 -11.73 0.14
CA GLU A 268 27.07 -11.67 1.27
C GLU A 268 26.39 -11.93 2.62
N ALA A 269 25.07 -11.67 2.74
CA ALA A 269 24.30 -11.92 3.95
C ALA A 269 24.06 -13.41 4.25
N LYS A 270 24.38 -14.32 3.30
CA LYS A 270 24.33 -15.79 3.41
C LYS A 270 23.01 -16.30 4.01
N ARG A 271 22.94 -16.42 5.34
CA ARG A 271 21.81 -16.99 6.08
C ARG A 271 20.50 -16.20 5.92
N LYS A 272 20.56 -14.96 5.44
CA LYS A 272 19.41 -14.09 5.21
C LYS A 272 19.10 -13.80 3.74
N ILE A 273 19.76 -14.49 2.81
CA ILE A 273 19.63 -14.20 1.38
C ILE A 273 18.18 -14.26 0.88
N GLU A 274 17.35 -15.15 1.45
CA GLU A 274 15.92 -15.25 1.11
C GLU A 274 15.12 -14.00 1.49
N GLU A 275 15.47 -13.34 2.60
CA GLU A 275 14.85 -12.09 3.02
C GLU A 275 15.44 -10.90 2.26
N GLU A 276 16.77 -10.91 2.06
CA GLU A 276 17.55 -9.76 1.64
C GLU A 276 17.56 -9.53 0.14
N LEU A 277 17.42 -10.57 -0.69
CA LEU A 277 17.61 -10.41 -2.14
C LEU A 277 16.45 -9.66 -2.79
N VAL A 278 15.21 -9.98 -2.43
CA VAL A 278 14.01 -9.38 -3.06
C VAL A 278 13.91 -7.87 -2.80
N VAL A 279 14.29 -7.44 -1.59
CA VAL A 279 14.26 -6.03 -1.20
C VAL A 279 15.38 -5.21 -1.85
N ARG A 280 16.34 -5.83 -2.56
CA ARG A 280 17.34 -5.10 -3.37
C ARG A 280 16.75 -4.50 -4.64
N VAL A 281 15.63 -5.04 -5.13
CA VAL A 281 14.91 -4.47 -6.28
C VAL A 281 14.47 -3.03 -6.00
N PRO A 282 13.63 -2.75 -4.98
CA PRO A 282 13.27 -1.38 -4.67
C PRO A 282 14.47 -0.54 -4.17
N HIS A 283 15.45 -1.14 -3.48
CA HIS A 283 16.66 -0.44 -3.03
C HIS A 283 17.41 0.20 -4.23
N ILE A 284 17.67 -0.57 -5.28
CA ILE A 284 18.35 -0.08 -6.49
C ILE A 284 17.55 1.03 -7.17
N ILE A 285 16.24 0.81 -7.38
CA ILE A 285 15.38 1.78 -8.05
C ILE A 285 15.37 3.11 -7.27
N ALA A 286 15.26 3.05 -5.94
CA ALA A 286 15.29 4.24 -5.09
C ALA A 286 16.67 4.91 -5.06
N THR A 287 17.76 4.14 -5.06
CA THR A 287 19.12 4.72 -5.07
C THR A 287 19.37 5.51 -6.35
N HIS A 288 19.05 4.91 -7.50
CA HIS A 288 19.23 5.50 -8.84
C HIS A 288 17.98 6.24 -9.35
N PHE A 289 17.15 6.77 -8.44
CA PHE A 289 15.87 7.40 -8.76
C PHE A 289 15.96 8.49 -9.86
N ASN A 290 17.07 9.23 -9.88
CA ASN A 290 17.26 10.37 -10.80
C ASN A 290 17.82 9.98 -12.19
N SER A 291 18.27 8.74 -12.41
CA SER A 291 19.05 8.39 -13.61
C SER A 291 18.46 7.29 -14.49
N GLU A 292 17.28 6.74 -14.18
CA GLU A 292 16.71 5.51 -14.81
C GLU A 292 17.63 4.27 -14.79
N GLU A 293 18.88 4.41 -14.34
CA GLU A 293 19.90 3.37 -14.28
C GLU A 293 19.46 2.19 -13.43
N GLY A 294 18.68 2.43 -12.37
CA GLY A 294 18.25 1.37 -11.47
C GLY A 294 17.46 0.26 -12.17
N ILE A 295 16.55 0.63 -13.08
CA ILE A 295 15.80 -0.35 -13.88
C ILE A 295 16.73 -1.05 -14.87
N SER A 296 17.64 -0.30 -15.51
CA SER A 296 18.61 -0.85 -16.46
C SER A 296 19.56 -1.86 -15.81
N ILE A 297 20.03 -1.59 -14.59
CA ILE A 297 20.85 -2.52 -13.78
C ILE A 297 20.07 -3.80 -13.53
N LEU A 298 18.82 -3.68 -13.06
CA LEU A 298 17.97 -4.84 -12.77
C LEU A 298 17.66 -5.68 -14.00
N GLN A 299 17.33 -5.04 -15.13
CA GLN A 299 17.08 -5.74 -16.39
C GLN A 299 18.33 -6.42 -16.95
N GLY A 300 19.50 -5.79 -16.81
CA GLY A 300 20.76 -6.32 -17.33
C GLY A 300 21.38 -7.42 -16.46
N GLN A 301 21.27 -7.31 -15.14
CA GLN A 301 22.01 -8.16 -14.20
C GLN A 301 21.13 -9.13 -13.41
N ALA A 302 19.85 -8.80 -13.17
CA ALA A 302 18.94 -9.61 -12.37
C ALA A 302 17.51 -9.67 -12.94
N PRO A 303 17.32 -9.97 -14.24
CA PRO A 303 16.02 -9.84 -14.91
C PRO A 303 14.93 -10.73 -14.28
N LYS A 304 15.26 -11.97 -13.89
CA LYS A 304 14.29 -12.88 -13.25
C LYS A 304 13.87 -12.40 -11.86
N LEU A 305 14.79 -11.81 -11.09
CA LEU A 305 14.48 -11.21 -9.80
C LEU A 305 13.53 -10.01 -9.98
N PHE A 306 13.80 -9.16 -10.97
CA PHE A 306 12.97 -8.00 -11.26
C PHE A 306 11.55 -8.42 -11.71
N LEU A 307 11.45 -9.39 -12.61
CA LEU A 307 10.16 -9.94 -13.04
C LEU A 307 9.42 -10.60 -11.88
N PHE A 308 10.11 -11.38 -11.04
CA PHE A 308 9.49 -11.97 -9.85
C PHE A 308 8.91 -10.90 -8.91
N PHE A 309 9.65 -9.82 -8.66
CA PHE A 309 9.17 -8.70 -7.86
C PHE A 309 7.94 -8.03 -8.49
N LYS A 310 8.02 -7.70 -9.78
CA LYS A 310 6.95 -6.99 -10.50
C LYS A 310 5.69 -7.82 -10.68
N ASP A 311 5.82 -9.12 -10.97
CA ASP A 311 4.71 -9.97 -11.42
C ASP A 311 4.15 -10.86 -10.31
N LYS A 312 4.86 -11.00 -9.18
CA LYS A 312 4.42 -11.81 -8.03
C LYS A 312 4.26 -10.98 -6.76
N VAL A 313 5.28 -10.21 -6.40
CA VAL A 313 5.28 -9.47 -5.12
C VAL A 313 4.35 -8.25 -5.16
N ILE A 314 4.48 -7.41 -6.18
CA ILE A 314 3.67 -6.19 -6.30
C ILE A 314 2.17 -6.45 -6.43
N PRO A 315 1.70 -7.45 -7.22
CA PRO A 315 0.28 -7.80 -7.28
C PRO A 315 -0.27 -8.23 -5.91
N ASP A 316 0.49 -9.02 -5.14
CA ASP A 316 0.06 -9.41 -3.79
C ASP A 316 0.01 -8.20 -2.84
N MET A 317 0.96 -7.28 -2.94
CA MET A 317 0.95 -6.03 -2.18
C MET A 317 -0.27 -5.16 -2.54
N LYS A 318 -0.60 -5.03 -3.83
CA LYS A 318 -1.80 -4.31 -4.29
C LYS A 318 -3.06 -4.95 -3.71
N LYS A 319 -3.19 -6.27 -3.83
CA LYS A 319 -4.30 -7.02 -3.26
C LYS A 319 -4.40 -6.84 -1.75
N TYR A 320 -3.28 -6.88 -1.04
CA TYR A 320 -3.25 -6.62 0.39
C TYR A 320 -3.78 -5.22 0.73
N VAL A 321 -3.40 -4.19 -0.02
CA VAL A 321 -3.91 -2.82 0.20
C VAL A 321 -5.41 -2.71 -0.08
N GLU A 322 -5.92 -3.43 -1.09
CA GLU A 322 -7.35 -3.51 -1.41
C GLU A 322 -8.14 -4.22 -0.31
N ASP A 323 -7.58 -5.29 0.25
CA ASP A 323 -8.21 -6.14 1.27
C ASP A 323 -8.05 -5.59 2.70
N ALA A 324 -6.98 -4.87 2.99
CA ALA A 324 -6.59 -4.50 4.35
C ALA A 324 -7.39 -3.31 4.86
N SER A 325 -8.25 -3.54 5.86
CA SER A 325 -8.82 -2.48 6.69
C SER A 325 -7.71 -1.57 7.23
N PRO A 326 -7.92 -0.24 7.31
CA PRO A 326 -6.90 0.64 7.85
C PRO A 326 -6.38 0.19 9.22
N GLY A 327 -5.12 0.50 9.55
CA GLY A 327 -4.53 0.13 10.84
C GLY A 327 -5.38 0.50 12.07
N MET A 328 -6.18 1.56 11.99
CA MET A 328 -7.14 1.96 13.03
C MET A 328 -8.23 0.91 13.27
N ASP A 329 -8.75 0.30 12.21
CA ASP A 329 -9.73 -0.79 12.28
C ASP A 329 -9.07 -2.11 12.59
N ALA A 330 -7.88 -2.40 12.07
CA ALA A 330 -7.13 -3.60 12.46
C ALA A 330 -6.82 -3.62 13.96
N LYS A 331 -6.51 -2.46 14.57
CA LYS A 331 -6.32 -2.32 16.02
C LYS A 331 -7.64 -2.48 16.77
N LYS A 332 -8.71 -1.80 16.37
CA LYS A 332 -10.04 -1.96 16.98
C LYS A 332 -10.58 -3.38 16.85
N ILE A 333 -10.38 -4.04 15.71
CA ILE A 333 -10.77 -5.44 15.47
C ILE A 333 -9.92 -6.37 16.33
N ARG A 334 -8.62 -6.10 16.51
CA ARG A 334 -7.73 -6.89 17.37
C ARG A 334 -8.09 -6.72 18.85
N GLU A 335 -8.33 -5.49 19.29
CA GLU A 335 -8.83 -5.16 20.63
C GLU A 335 -10.20 -5.80 20.89
N GLU A 336 -11.10 -5.75 19.92
CA GLU A 336 -12.43 -6.35 19.99
C GLU A 336 -12.37 -7.88 19.96
N ASN A 337 -11.48 -8.49 19.17
CA ASN A 337 -11.26 -9.94 19.16
C ASN A 337 -10.63 -10.43 20.46
N VAL A 338 -9.78 -9.62 21.10
CA VAL A 338 -9.28 -9.88 22.46
C VAL A 338 -10.42 -9.75 23.48
N ARG A 339 -11.24 -8.70 23.40
CA ARG A 339 -12.42 -8.50 24.27
C ARG A 339 -13.42 -9.65 24.16
N LEU A 340 -13.65 -10.15 22.95
CA LEU A 340 -14.57 -11.25 22.63
C LEU A 340 -13.94 -12.64 22.90
N GLY A 341 -12.68 -12.70 23.37
CA GLY A 341 -12.00 -13.96 23.67
C GLY A 341 -11.69 -14.84 22.45
N LYS A 342 -11.75 -14.25 21.24
CA LYS A 342 -11.52 -14.95 19.96
C LYS A 342 -10.04 -14.99 19.56
N ALA A 343 -9.21 -14.13 20.14
CA ALA A 343 -7.76 -14.19 20.00
C ALA A 343 -7.14 -14.98 21.16
N LYS A 344 -6.39 -16.06 20.87
CA LYS A 344 -5.55 -16.72 21.87
C LYS A 344 -4.47 -15.72 22.31
N ARG A 345 -4.31 -15.56 23.63
CA ARG A 345 -3.11 -14.92 24.20
C ARG A 345 -1.90 -15.72 23.74
N THR A 346 -1.10 -15.17 22.84
CA THR A 346 0.26 -15.62 22.53
C THR A 346 1.18 -14.44 22.63
#